data_AF-A0ABD4UT57-F1
#
_entry.id   AF-A0ABD4UT57-F1
#
_cell.length_a   1.000
_cell.length_b   1.000
_cell.length_c   1.000
_cell.angle_alpha   90.00
_cell.angle_beta   90.00
_cell.angle_gamma   90.00
#
_symmetry.space_group_name_H-M   'P 1'
#
loop_
_entity.id
_entity.type
_entity.pdbx_description
1 polymer ?
#
loop_
_entity_poly.entity_id
_entity_poly.type
_entity_poly.pdbx_seq_one_letter_code
_entity_poly.pdbx_strand_id
1 'polypeptide(L)'
;SDMDAQIRDIVETELAPTATAADPGGLAAAVYAGGRVTVFDFGFADAAAERTITSDTLFNLASLRKLFEATLVALGRERGEDNRAAMMPEIMQRMVQGYSHDGTPIGPIGNQQSYYDFPGAGQMFSSVRDLRILLRACLDRGVIDPELRGAL
;
A
#
# COMPACT_ATOMS: atom_id res chain seq x y z
N SER A 1 -22.72 -2.47 -11.01
CA SER A 1 -24.06 -2.00 -10.59
C SER A 1 -24.07 -0.48 -10.61
N ASP A 2 -25.21 0.17 -10.32
CA ASP A 2 -25.27 1.63 -10.12
C ASP A 2 -24.25 2.11 -9.06
N MET A 3 -24.14 1.38 -7.95
CA MET A 3 -23.14 1.63 -6.91
C MET A 3 -21.69 1.55 -7.41
N ASP A 4 -21.35 0.58 -8.26
CA ASP A 4 -19.98 0.47 -8.80
C ASP A 4 -19.64 1.67 -9.71
N ALA A 5 -20.63 2.18 -10.45
CA ALA A 5 -20.47 3.36 -11.30
C ALA A 5 -20.30 4.63 -10.44
N GLN A 6 -21.09 4.78 -9.38
CA GLN A 6 -20.96 5.90 -8.43
C GLN A 6 -19.61 5.89 -7.70
N ILE A 7 -19.14 4.73 -7.25
CA ILE A 7 -17.81 4.63 -6.61
C ILE A 7 -16.72 5.04 -7.58
N ARG A 8 -16.80 4.58 -8.83
CA ARG A 8 -15.85 4.96 -9.87
C ARG A 8 -15.85 6.46 -10.10
N ASP A 9 -17.03 7.06 -10.28
CA ASP A 9 -17.19 8.49 -10.53
C ASP A 9 -16.58 9.34 -9.40
N ILE A 10 -16.88 9.00 -8.14
CA ILE A 10 -16.30 9.67 -6.97
C ILE A 10 -14.77 9.50 -6.95
N VAL A 11 -14.26 8.28 -7.11
CA VAL A 11 -12.83 8.02 -7.03
C VAL A 11 -12.07 8.72 -8.16
N GLU A 12 -12.58 8.68 -9.39
CA GLU A 12 -11.96 9.35 -10.53
C GLU A 12 -12.01 10.87 -10.38
N THR A 13 -13.11 11.42 -9.86
CA THR A 13 -13.26 12.88 -9.64
C THR A 13 -12.32 13.39 -8.55
N GLU A 14 -12.20 12.66 -7.44
CA GLU A 14 -11.49 13.15 -6.25
C GLU A 14 -10.00 12.78 -6.25
N LEU A 15 -9.64 11.60 -6.79
CA LEU A 15 -8.26 11.08 -6.67
C LEU A 15 -7.42 11.27 -7.93
N ALA A 16 -8.00 11.15 -9.13
CA ALA A 16 -7.22 11.28 -10.37
C ALA A 16 -6.50 12.64 -10.53
N PRO A 17 -7.05 13.79 -10.08
CA PRO A 17 -6.37 15.08 -10.16
C PRO A 17 -5.08 15.18 -9.32
N THR A 18 -4.87 14.29 -8.36
CA THR A 18 -3.66 14.26 -7.52
C THR A 18 -2.51 13.48 -8.15
N ALA A 19 -2.73 12.80 -9.28
CA ALA A 19 -1.72 11.98 -9.96
C ALA A 19 -1.51 12.47 -11.40
N THR A 20 -1.13 13.75 -11.55
CA THR A 20 -1.00 14.42 -12.86
C THR A 20 0.46 14.69 -13.21
N ALA A 21 0.75 15.07 -14.47
CA ALA A 21 2.11 15.43 -14.88
C ALA A 21 2.69 16.65 -14.12
N ALA A 22 1.84 17.49 -13.51
CA ALA A 22 2.24 18.63 -12.68
C ALA A 22 2.53 18.25 -11.22
N ASP A 23 2.10 17.06 -10.78
CA ASP A 23 2.38 16.47 -9.48
C ASP A 23 2.96 15.06 -9.70
N PRO A 24 4.27 14.97 -10.03
CA PRO A 24 4.87 13.75 -10.53
C PRO A 24 4.80 12.64 -9.48
N GLY A 25 4.14 11.55 -9.85
CA GLY A 25 3.91 10.41 -8.98
C GLY A 25 2.68 9.62 -9.40
N GLY A 26 2.24 8.74 -8.51
CA GLY A 26 1.09 7.90 -8.76
C GLY A 26 0.47 7.36 -7.48
N LEU A 27 -0.79 6.98 -7.59
CA LEU A 27 -1.64 6.54 -6.49
C LEU A 27 -2.29 5.21 -6.88
N ALA A 28 -2.47 4.33 -5.91
CA ALA A 28 -3.37 3.21 -6.02
C ALA A 28 -4.37 3.20 -4.86
N ALA A 29 -5.63 2.88 -5.13
CA ALA A 29 -6.70 2.86 -4.14
C ALA A 29 -7.50 1.55 -4.21
N ALA A 30 -7.85 1.01 -3.04
CA ALA A 30 -8.79 -0.10 -2.91
C ALA A 30 -10.01 0.36 -2.09
N VAL A 31 -11.21 0.22 -2.65
CA VAL A 31 -12.47 0.63 -2.01
C VAL A 31 -13.33 -0.60 -1.75
N TYR A 32 -13.70 -0.83 -0.49
CA TYR A 32 -14.66 -1.87 -0.11
C TYR A 32 -16.06 -1.28 0.06
N ALA A 33 -17.03 -1.73 -0.74
CA ALA A 33 -18.43 -1.32 -0.66
C ALA A 33 -19.36 -2.46 -1.11
N GLY A 34 -20.46 -2.66 -0.36
CA GLY A 34 -21.47 -3.68 -0.67
C GLY A 34 -20.90 -5.09 -0.88
N GLY A 35 -19.90 -5.50 -0.07
CA GLY A 35 -19.28 -6.82 -0.16
C GLY A 35 -18.26 -7.00 -1.29
N ARG A 36 -17.91 -5.92 -2.00
CA ARG A 36 -16.96 -5.95 -3.11
C ARG A 36 -15.80 -5.01 -2.84
N VAL A 37 -14.61 -5.39 -3.30
CA VAL A 37 -13.46 -4.48 -3.35
C VAL A 37 -13.20 -4.12 -4.82
N THR A 38 -13.12 -2.83 -5.10
CA THR A 38 -12.72 -2.28 -6.41
C THR A 38 -11.36 -1.60 -6.26
N VAL A 39 -10.49 -1.76 -7.25
CA VAL A 39 -9.14 -1.20 -7.26
C VAL A 39 -9.02 -0.16 -8.37
N PHE A 40 -8.27 0.91 -8.10
CA PHE A 40 -8.00 2.02 -9.01
C PHE A 40 -6.51 2.33 -8.97
N ASP A 41 -5.92 2.59 -10.15
CA ASP A 41 -4.50 2.87 -10.33
C ASP A 41 -4.38 4.18 -11.16
N PHE A 42 -3.60 5.14 -10.68
CA PHE A 42 -3.45 6.48 -11.29
C PHE A 42 -1.97 6.90 -11.36
N GLY A 43 -1.59 7.59 -12.44
CA GLY A 43 -0.27 8.20 -12.60
C GLY A 43 0.88 7.21 -12.83
N PHE A 44 2.08 7.62 -12.42
CA PHE A 44 3.33 6.92 -12.70
C PHE A 44 3.98 6.35 -11.42
N ALA A 45 4.44 5.10 -11.51
CA ALA A 45 5.33 4.50 -10.53
C ALA A 45 6.73 5.11 -10.58
N ASP A 46 7.14 5.52 -11.77
CA ASP A 46 8.38 6.23 -12.07
C ASP A 46 8.12 7.11 -13.28
N ALA A 47 8.00 8.42 -13.05
CA ALA A 47 7.68 9.38 -14.10
C ALA A 47 8.83 9.55 -15.11
N ALA A 48 10.08 9.37 -14.68
CA ALA A 48 11.24 9.52 -15.57
C ALA A 48 11.35 8.36 -16.58
N ALA A 49 10.96 7.15 -16.15
CA ALA A 49 10.88 5.98 -17.00
C ALA A 49 9.49 5.78 -17.65
N GLU A 50 8.56 6.73 -17.48
CA GLU A 50 7.16 6.66 -17.92
C GLU A 50 6.44 5.37 -17.49
N ARG A 51 6.87 4.77 -16.37
CA ARG A 51 6.31 3.52 -15.87
C ARG A 51 5.06 3.82 -15.07
N THR A 52 3.91 3.34 -15.53
CA THR A 52 2.61 3.60 -14.87
C THR A 52 2.45 2.83 -13.57
N ILE A 53 1.59 3.31 -12.68
CA ILE A 53 1.10 2.49 -11.56
C ILE A 53 0.32 1.30 -12.10
N THR A 54 0.46 0.16 -11.43
CA THR A 54 -0.34 -1.05 -11.65
C THR A 54 -0.78 -1.58 -10.30
N SER A 55 -1.76 -2.48 -10.31
CA SER A 55 -2.20 -3.12 -9.07
C SER A 55 -1.11 -3.95 -8.35
N ASP A 56 0.02 -4.22 -9.02
CA ASP A 56 1.19 -4.93 -8.50
C ASP A 56 2.33 -4.00 -8.04
N THR A 57 2.20 -2.69 -8.27
CA THR A 57 3.17 -1.69 -7.82
C THR A 57 3.25 -1.69 -6.29
N LEU A 58 4.47 -1.73 -5.78
CA LEU A 58 4.76 -1.79 -4.35
C LEU A 58 4.98 -0.39 -3.80
N PHE A 59 4.15 -0.02 -2.85
CA PHE A 59 4.22 1.24 -2.12
C PHE A 59 4.79 1.00 -0.74
N ASN A 60 5.66 1.91 -0.29
CA ASN A 60 6.09 1.94 1.10
C ASN A 60 4.90 2.27 1.99
N LEU A 61 4.58 1.40 2.95
CA LEU A 61 3.47 1.59 3.88
C LEU A 61 3.75 2.69 4.93
N ALA A 62 5.01 3.11 5.08
CA ALA A 62 5.41 4.13 6.05
C ALA A 62 4.80 3.86 7.45
N SER A 63 4.08 4.83 8.03
CA SER A 63 3.48 4.68 9.36
C SER A 63 2.35 3.66 9.44
N LEU A 64 1.75 3.22 8.33
CA LEU A 64 0.76 2.12 8.35
C LEU A 64 1.36 0.80 8.83
N ARG A 65 2.69 0.64 8.70
CA ARG A 65 3.44 -0.50 9.23
C ARG A 65 3.19 -0.76 10.73
N LYS A 66 2.98 0.30 11.52
CA LYS A 66 2.79 0.21 12.98
C LYS A 66 1.61 -0.68 13.37
N LEU A 67 0.57 -0.74 12.53
CA LEU A 67 -0.58 -1.60 12.75
C LEU A 67 -0.18 -3.08 12.69
N PHE A 68 0.59 -3.47 11.68
CA PHE A 68 1.08 -4.85 11.52
C PHE A 68 2.04 -5.24 12.63
N GLU A 69 2.95 -4.34 13.00
CA GLU A 69 3.90 -4.56 14.10
C GLU A 69 3.16 -4.75 15.44
N ALA A 70 2.16 -3.92 15.74
CA ALA A 70 1.34 -4.03 16.94
C ALA A 70 0.59 -5.37 16.98
N THR A 71 0.03 -5.82 15.86
CA THR A 71 -0.62 -7.14 15.77
C THR A 71 0.35 -8.29 16.04
N LEU A 72 1.56 -8.26 15.47
CA LEU A 72 2.56 -9.31 15.71
C LEU A 72 2.98 -9.38 17.19
N VAL A 73 3.11 -8.22 17.86
CA VAL A 73 3.37 -8.13 19.30
C VAL A 73 2.21 -8.71 20.10
N ALA A 74 0.97 -8.36 19.77
CA ALA A 74 -0.22 -8.89 20.43
C ALA A 74 -0.36 -10.41 20.30
N LEU A 75 0.11 -10.99 19.18
CA LEU A 75 0.10 -12.43 18.92
C LEU A 75 1.29 -13.20 19.54
N GLY A 76 2.17 -12.53 20.30
CA GLY A 76 3.26 -13.17 21.03
C GLY A 76 4.33 -13.82 20.15
N ARG A 77 4.54 -13.32 18.92
CA ARG A 77 5.55 -13.86 18.00
C ARG A 77 6.95 -13.26 18.28
N GLU A 78 7.90 -14.11 18.67
CA GLU A 78 9.31 -13.73 18.85
C GLU A 78 10.05 -13.52 17.50
N ARG A 79 11.13 -12.74 17.54
CA ARG A 79 11.83 -12.14 16.39
C ARG A 79 13.26 -12.69 16.24
N GLY A 80 13.78 -12.70 15.01
CA GLY A 80 15.17 -13.05 14.68
C GLY A 80 16.17 -11.89 14.82
N GLU A 81 17.47 -12.19 14.72
CA GLU A 81 18.58 -11.30 15.15
C GLU A 81 18.87 -10.08 14.25
N ASP A 82 18.55 -10.09 12.95
CA ASP A 82 18.99 -9.04 12.01
C ASP A 82 17.85 -8.24 11.34
N ASN A 83 16.66 -8.83 11.24
CA ASN A 83 15.35 -8.17 11.22
C ASN A 83 15.15 -7.02 10.18
N ARG A 84 15.92 -7.05 9.09
CA ARG A 84 15.82 -6.15 7.91
C ARG A 84 15.38 -6.96 6.70
N ALA A 85 14.44 -6.44 5.91
CA ALA A 85 14.06 -7.06 4.66
C ALA A 85 15.12 -6.78 3.58
N ALA A 86 15.86 -7.81 3.15
CA ALA A 86 16.63 -7.75 1.92
C ALA A 86 15.67 -7.90 0.73
N MET A 87 15.66 -6.90 -0.17
CA MET A 87 14.81 -6.96 -1.36
C MET A 87 15.57 -7.57 -2.53
N MET A 88 15.01 -8.61 -3.13
CA MET A 88 15.55 -9.15 -4.38
C MET A 88 15.41 -8.11 -5.52
N PRO A 89 16.31 -8.10 -6.51
CA PRO A 89 16.26 -7.14 -7.62
C PRO A 89 14.92 -7.09 -8.35
N GLU A 90 14.24 -8.24 -8.48
CA GLU A 90 12.93 -8.35 -9.12
C GLU A 90 11.82 -7.64 -8.30
N ILE A 91 11.97 -7.60 -6.98
CA ILE A 91 11.07 -6.85 -6.10
C ILE A 91 11.32 -5.35 -6.24
N MET A 92 12.59 -4.94 -6.39
CA MET A 92 12.94 -3.53 -6.59
C MET A 92 12.30 -2.94 -7.86
N GLN A 93 12.11 -3.74 -8.91
CA GLN A 93 11.45 -3.30 -10.15
C GLN A 93 9.96 -2.94 -9.97
N ARG A 94 9.33 -3.44 -8.91
CA ARG A 94 7.92 -3.18 -8.60
C ARG A 94 7.72 -1.95 -7.73
N MET A 95 8.79 -1.40 -7.17
CA MET A 95 8.70 -0.29 -6.21
C MET A 95 8.33 1.02 -6.91
N VAL A 96 7.60 1.86 -6.17
CA VAL A 96 7.33 3.25 -6.53
C VAL A 96 8.51 4.16 -6.17
N GLN A 97 8.74 5.21 -6.97
CA GLN A 97 9.63 6.32 -6.63
C GLN A 97 8.95 7.27 -5.63
N GLY A 98 9.64 7.64 -4.54
CA GLY A 98 9.14 8.69 -3.63
C GLY A 98 9.47 10.09 -4.17
N TYR A 99 8.54 11.03 -4.01
CA TYR A 99 8.70 12.44 -4.39
C TYR A 99 8.39 13.36 -3.19
N SER A 100 9.04 14.52 -3.10
CA SER A 100 8.69 15.59 -2.17
C SER A 100 7.47 16.38 -2.66
N HIS A 101 6.94 17.28 -1.82
CA HIS A 101 5.78 18.11 -2.16
C HIS A 101 5.99 18.98 -3.42
N ASP A 102 7.22 19.30 -3.77
CA ASP A 102 7.55 20.04 -4.99
C ASP A 102 7.85 19.13 -6.20
N GLY A 103 7.62 17.82 -6.08
CA GLY A 103 7.82 16.85 -7.16
C GLY A 103 9.26 16.41 -7.37
N THR A 104 10.18 16.72 -6.43
CA THR A 104 11.58 16.27 -6.53
C THR A 104 11.73 14.81 -6.05
N PRO A 105 12.41 13.92 -6.80
CA PRO A 105 12.66 12.55 -6.33
C PRO A 105 13.44 12.48 -5.01
N ILE A 106 12.95 11.68 -4.06
CA ILE A 106 13.58 11.46 -2.76
C ILE A 106 14.45 10.20 -2.81
N GLY A 107 15.73 10.36 -3.12
CA GLY A 107 16.71 9.27 -3.24
C GLY A 107 16.30 8.18 -4.25
N PRO A 108 16.87 6.97 -4.18
CA PRO A 108 16.62 5.93 -5.18
C PRO A 108 15.20 5.35 -5.11
N ILE A 109 14.78 4.60 -6.14
CA ILE A 109 13.52 3.85 -6.11
C ILE A 109 13.49 2.89 -4.91
N GLY A 110 12.37 2.88 -4.18
CA GLY A 110 12.25 2.09 -2.95
C GLY A 110 13.08 2.62 -1.77
N ASN A 111 13.53 3.88 -1.83
CA ASN A 111 14.31 4.51 -0.76
C ASN A 111 13.58 4.41 0.58
N GLN A 112 14.32 3.94 1.58
CA GLN A 112 13.81 3.54 2.87
C GLN A 112 13.92 4.60 3.96
N GLN A 113 13.88 5.90 3.61
CA GLN A 113 13.97 6.97 4.61
C GLN A 113 12.93 6.74 5.72
N SER A 114 13.41 6.35 6.90
CA SER A 114 12.60 6.10 8.08
C SER A 114 13.18 6.88 9.23
N TYR A 115 12.31 7.55 9.98
CA TYR A 115 12.69 8.28 11.18
C TYR A 115 12.95 7.36 12.38
N TYR A 116 12.58 6.09 12.28
CA TYR A 116 12.67 5.12 13.35
C TYR A 116 13.42 3.88 12.89
N ASP A 117 14.66 3.73 13.34
CA ASP A 117 15.45 2.49 13.21
C ASP A 117 15.09 1.58 14.40
N PHE A 118 13.94 0.92 14.30
CA PHE A 118 13.55 -0.11 15.26
C PHE A 118 13.96 -1.49 14.74
N PRO A 119 14.61 -2.33 15.55
CA PRO A 119 14.90 -3.71 15.18
C PRO A 119 13.61 -4.48 14.78
N GLY A 120 13.49 -4.86 13.51
CA GLY A 120 12.34 -5.57 12.94
C GLY A 120 11.35 -4.70 12.18
N ALA A 121 11.55 -3.39 12.21
CA ALA A 121 10.79 -2.43 11.43
C ALA A 121 11.49 -2.16 10.09
N GLY A 122 11.82 -3.23 9.36
CA GLY A 122 12.15 -3.10 7.94
C GLY A 122 11.00 -2.40 7.21
N GLN A 123 11.29 -1.62 6.17
CA GLN A 123 10.19 -0.99 5.45
C GLN A 123 9.27 -2.05 4.85
N MET A 124 7.99 -1.95 5.21
CA MET A 124 6.96 -2.80 4.66
C MET A 124 6.46 -2.17 3.39
N PHE A 125 6.42 -2.97 2.34
CA PHE A 125 5.84 -2.58 1.08
C PHE A 125 4.63 -3.45 0.83
N SER A 126 3.61 -2.86 0.23
CA SER A 126 2.42 -3.58 -0.17
C SER A 126 1.92 -3.05 -1.48
N SER A 127 1.31 -3.93 -2.26
CA SER A 127 0.55 -3.53 -3.44
C SER A 127 -0.91 -3.32 -3.07
N VAL A 128 -1.63 -2.56 -3.90
CA VAL A 128 -3.08 -2.44 -3.73
C VAL A 128 -3.80 -3.78 -3.91
N ARG A 129 -3.22 -4.72 -4.69
CA ARG A 129 -3.71 -6.10 -4.79
C ARG A 129 -3.62 -6.84 -3.45
N ASP A 130 -2.54 -6.66 -2.71
CA ASP A 130 -2.36 -7.30 -1.39
C ASP A 130 -3.26 -6.66 -0.34
N LEU A 131 -3.37 -5.32 -0.34
CA LEU A 131 -4.30 -4.60 0.54
C LEU A 131 -5.76 -4.96 0.26
N ARG A 132 -6.12 -5.22 -1.00
CA ARG A 132 -7.45 -5.74 -1.36
C ARG A 132 -7.73 -7.09 -0.70
N ILE A 133 -6.74 -7.99 -0.63
CA ILE A 133 -6.90 -9.28 0.06
C ILE A 133 -7.10 -9.05 1.56
N LEU A 134 -6.30 -8.17 2.17
CA LEU A 134 -6.42 -7.81 3.58
C LEU A 134 -7.80 -7.20 3.89
N LEU A 135 -8.26 -6.23 3.09
CA LEU A 135 -9.57 -5.59 3.25
C LEU A 135 -10.70 -6.61 3.20
N ARG A 136 -10.64 -7.57 2.27
CA ARG A 136 -11.61 -8.67 2.23
C ARG A 136 -11.55 -9.51 3.50
N ALA A 137 -10.35 -9.90 3.96
CA ALA A 137 -10.22 -10.69 5.18
C ALA A 137 -10.78 -9.97 6.41
N CYS A 138 -10.59 -8.65 6.51
CA CYS A 138 -11.04 -7.86 7.64
C CYS A 138 -12.52 -7.47 7.60
N LEU A 139 -13.11 -7.30 6.41
CA LEU A 139 -14.44 -6.68 6.26
C LEU A 139 -15.49 -7.60 5.65
N ASP A 140 -15.08 -8.70 5.03
CA ASP A 140 -16.01 -9.73 4.61
C ASP A 140 -16.39 -10.58 5.83
N ARG A 141 -17.65 -10.46 6.25
CA ARG A 141 -18.15 -11.15 7.45
C ARG A 141 -18.13 -12.68 7.32
N GLY A 142 -17.90 -13.22 6.11
CA GLY A 142 -17.68 -14.63 5.86
C GLY A 142 -16.22 -15.09 6.01
N VAL A 143 -15.26 -14.18 6.20
CA VAL A 143 -13.81 -14.47 6.23
C VAL A 143 -13.19 -14.26 7.61
N ILE A 144 -13.83 -13.53 8.53
CA ILE A 144 -13.38 -13.44 9.92
C ILE A 144 -13.62 -14.78 10.62
N ASP A 145 -12.53 -15.41 11.06
CA ASP A 145 -12.54 -16.57 11.95
C ASP A 145 -13.49 -16.31 13.14
N PRO A 146 -14.44 -17.21 13.44
CA PRO A 146 -15.31 -17.10 14.60
C PRO A 146 -14.57 -16.81 15.92
N GLU A 147 -13.36 -17.34 16.10
CA GLU A 147 -12.53 -17.10 17.28
C GLU A 147 -12.03 -15.66 17.35
N LEU A 148 -11.60 -15.07 16.23
CA LEU A 148 -11.17 -13.67 16.16
C LEU A 148 -12.34 -12.71 16.42
N ARG A 149 -13.55 -13.12 16.06
CA ARG A 149 -14.78 -12.36 16.32
C ARG A 149 -15.19 -12.35 17.79
N GLY A 150 -14.81 -13.36 18.56
CA GLY A 150 -15.04 -13.41 20.01
C GLY A 150 -14.04 -12.60 20.84
N ALA A 151 -12.94 -12.16 20.24
CA ALA A 151 -11.86 -11.42 20.90
C ALA A 151 -11.95 -9.88 20.70
N LEU A 152 -12.90 -9.39 19.90
CA LEU A 152 -13.23 -7.96 19.71
C LEU A 152 -14.51 -7.60 20.48
#